data_AF-W7WCX6-F1
#
_entry.id   AF-W7WCX6-F1
#
_cell.length_a   1.000
_cell.length_b   1.000
_cell.length_c   1.000
_cell.angle_alpha   90.00
_cell.angle_beta   90.00
_cell.angle_gamma   90.00
#
_symmetry.space_group_name_H-M   'P 1'
#
loop_
_entity.id
_entity.type
_entity.pdbx_description
1 polymer ?
#
loop_
_entity_poly.entity_id
_entity_poly.type
_entity_poly.pdbx_seq_one_letter_code
_entity_poly.pdbx_strand_id
1 'polypeptide(L)'
;MFLLLALAVFALIDVPLQRFQHAKRLKMSHQEMKQEHKENEGNVEVKAKVKARMREMANRRMLAAVPKADLVVMNPTHYAVALKYEEGRGGAPRVVAKGADLMAMRIRDLAKDSKVPVLQAPVLARALYAHAELDREIPIALYTAVAQVLAYVYQLRAALAGKAPLPGELPELPVPAELDPHNKPSSAESAEVPA
;
A
#
# COMPACT_ATOMS: atom_id res chain seq x y z
N MET A 1 46.52 -13.21 -69.56
CA MET A 1 46.45 -14.54 -68.90
C MET A 1 47.10 -14.52 -67.51
N PHE A 2 48.36 -14.09 -67.36
CA PHE A 2 49.05 -14.03 -66.05
C PHE A 2 48.39 -13.11 -64.99
N LEU A 3 47.83 -11.97 -65.41
CA LEU A 3 47.12 -11.06 -64.50
C LEU A 3 45.88 -11.71 -63.86
N LEU A 4 45.10 -12.46 -64.65
CA LEU A 4 43.93 -13.20 -64.16
C LEU A 4 44.32 -14.30 -63.17
N LEU A 5 45.45 -14.98 -63.41
CA LEU A 5 45.97 -16.01 -62.51
C LEU A 5 46.43 -15.40 -61.17
N ALA A 6 47.12 -14.26 -61.20
CA ALA A 6 47.57 -13.57 -59.99
C ALA A 6 46.39 -13.08 -59.13
N LEU A 7 45.35 -12.53 -59.77
CA LEU A 7 44.11 -12.11 -59.11
C LEU A 7 43.35 -13.28 -58.49
N ALA A 8 43.30 -14.42 -59.19
CA ALA A 8 42.67 -15.64 -58.69
C ALA A 8 43.40 -16.18 -57.44
N VAL A 9 44.73 -16.13 -57.42
CA VAL A 9 45.55 -16.54 -56.26
C VAL A 9 45.33 -15.60 -55.08
N PHE A 10 45.30 -14.27 -55.31
CA PHE A 10 45.00 -13.30 -54.25
C PHE A 10 43.60 -13.52 -53.67
N ALA A 11 42.57 -13.70 -54.51
CA ALA A 11 41.21 -13.96 -54.06
C ALA A 11 41.09 -15.27 -53.24
N LEU A 12 41.85 -16.30 -53.61
CA LEU A 12 41.91 -17.57 -52.89
C LEU A 12 42.42 -17.44 -51.46
N ILE A 13 43.28 -16.45 -51.19
CA ILE A 13 43.83 -16.17 -49.87
C ILE A 13 42.91 -15.21 -49.11
N ASP A 14 42.39 -14.18 -49.79
CA ASP A 14 41.68 -13.09 -49.14
C ASP A 14 40.29 -13.51 -48.64
N VAL A 15 39.56 -14.33 -49.41
CA VAL A 15 38.22 -14.81 -49.06
C VAL A 15 38.18 -15.63 -47.75
N PRO A 16 39.05 -16.65 -47.52
CA PRO A 16 39.04 -17.39 -46.26
C PRO A 16 39.47 -16.53 -45.06
N LEU A 17 40.43 -15.62 -45.24
CA LEU A 17 40.85 -14.67 -44.21
C LEU A 17 39.73 -13.73 -43.81
N GLN A 18 39.02 -13.17 -44.80
CA GLN A 18 37.90 -12.28 -44.58
C GLN A 18 36.76 -13.01 -43.87
N ARG A 19 36.43 -14.25 -44.27
CA ARG A 19 35.42 -15.08 -43.57
C ARG A 19 35.81 -15.39 -42.13
N PHE A 20 37.06 -15.74 -41.86
CA PHE A 20 37.51 -16.02 -40.49
C PHE A 20 37.44 -14.78 -39.60
N GLN A 21 37.89 -13.63 -40.11
CA GLN A 21 37.80 -12.36 -39.37
C GLN A 21 36.36 -11.92 -39.14
N HIS A 22 35.48 -12.10 -40.14
CA HIS A 22 34.07 -11.77 -40.02
C HIS A 22 33.36 -12.67 -38.99
N ALA A 23 33.63 -13.98 -39.02
CA ALA A 23 33.11 -14.93 -38.05
C ALA A 23 33.64 -14.64 -36.63
N LYS A 24 34.87 -14.14 -36.50
CA LYS A 24 35.45 -13.76 -35.20
C LYS A 24 34.84 -12.47 -34.65
N ARG A 25 34.50 -11.48 -35.50
CA ARG A 25 33.81 -10.25 -35.10
C ARG A 25 32.34 -10.47 -34.71
N LEU A 26 31.71 -11.51 -35.23
CA LEU A 26 30.33 -11.88 -34.91
C LEU A 26 30.20 -12.73 -33.63
N LYS A 27 31.31 -13.10 -33.00
CA LYS A 27 31.30 -13.78 -31.69
C LYS A 27 31.15 -12.73 -30.60
N MET A 28 29.98 -12.68 -29.98
CA MET A 28 29.80 -11.94 -28.73
C MET A 28 30.80 -12.45 -27.69
N SER A 29 31.48 -11.52 -27.02
CA SER A 29 32.34 -11.89 -25.90
C SER A 29 31.47 -12.37 -24.72
N HIS A 30 32.02 -13.21 -23.85
CA HIS A 30 31.31 -13.61 -22.62
C HIS A 30 30.91 -12.41 -21.74
N GLN A 31 31.66 -11.30 -21.83
CA GLN A 31 31.33 -10.06 -21.15
C GLN A 31 30.14 -9.34 -21.81
N GLU A 32 30.06 -9.34 -23.14
CA GLU A 32 28.94 -8.76 -23.89
C GLU A 32 27.65 -9.56 -23.67
N MET A 33 27.68 -10.90 -23.71
CA MET A 33 26.49 -11.69 -23.35
C MET A 33 26.04 -11.43 -21.91
N LYS A 34 26.98 -11.33 -20.96
CA LYS A 34 26.64 -11.06 -19.55
C LYS A 34 26.06 -9.66 -19.37
N GLN A 35 26.53 -8.68 -20.15
CA GLN A 35 26.04 -7.31 -20.17
C GLN A 35 24.66 -7.24 -20.82
N GLU A 36 24.45 -7.89 -21.98
CA GLU A 36 23.14 -8.01 -22.65
C GLU A 36 22.12 -8.72 -21.77
N HIS A 37 22.47 -9.80 -21.06
CA HIS A 37 21.57 -10.44 -20.10
C HIS A 37 21.16 -9.47 -18.97
N LYS A 38 22.09 -8.64 -18.50
CA LYS A 38 21.84 -7.64 -17.45
C LYS A 38 21.00 -6.46 -17.95
N GLU A 39 21.09 -6.14 -19.24
CA GLU A 39 20.33 -5.09 -19.93
C GLU A 39 18.93 -5.57 -20.38
N ASN A 40 18.79 -6.80 -20.89
CA ASN A 40 17.53 -7.41 -21.33
C ASN A 40 16.60 -7.80 -20.17
N GLU A 41 17.14 -8.33 -19.06
CA GLU A 41 16.32 -8.63 -17.87
C GLU A 41 16.09 -7.38 -16.99
N GLY A 42 16.88 -6.32 -17.24
CA GLY A 42 16.95 -5.12 -16.43
C GLY A 42 17.61 -5.39 -15.08
N ASN A 43 18.38 -4.42 -14.57
CA ASN A 43 19.02 -4.57 -13.27
C ASN A 43 17.95 -4.69 -12.16
N VAL A 44 17.77 -5.91 -11.63
CA VAL A 44 16.81 -6.25 -10.57
C VAL A 44 16.98 -5.32 -9.37
N GLU A 45 18.21 -4.92 -9.04
CA GLU A 45 18.48 -3.97 -7.96
C GLU A 45 17.94 -2.58 -8.27
N VAL A 46 18.07 -2.11 -9.51
CA VAL A 46 17.52 -0.81 -9.95
C VAL A 46 16.00 -0.86 -9.88
N LYS A 47 15.36 -1.94 -10.37
CA LYS A 47 13.90 -2.11 -10.28
C LYS A 47 13.42 -2.17 -8.82
N ALA A 48 14.14 -2.87 -7.95
CA ALA A 48 13.84 -2.93 -6.52
C ALA A 48 13.98 -1.55 -5.85
N LYS A 49 15.04 -0.80 -6.15
CA LYS A 49 15.26 0.58 -5.65
C LYS A 49 14.16 1.53 -6.11
N VAL A 50 13.76 1.48 -7.38
CA VAL A 50 12.66 2.29 -7.92
C VAL A 50 11.35 1.94 -7.19
N LYS A 51 11.03 0.65 -7.03
CA LYS A 51 9.83 0.22 -6.29
C LYS A 51 9.85 0.65 -4.82
N ALA A 52 11.00 0.56 -4.16
CA ALA A 52 11.18 1.03 -2.79
C ALA A 52 10.94 2.55 -2.68
N ARG A 53 11.52 3.33 -3.58
CA ARG A 53 11.32 4.80 -3.63
C ARG A 53 9.88 5.16 -3.92
N MET A 54 9.19 4.45 -4.82
CA MET A 54 7.76 4.65 -5.08
C MET A 54 6.91 4.39 -3.83
N ARG A 55 7.17 3.28 -3.12
CA ARG A 55 6.50 2.97 -1.84
C ARG A 55 6.76 4.04 -0.79
N GLU A 56 8.00 4.50 -0.69
CA GLU A 56 8.37 5.55 0.26
C GLU A 56 7.61 6.86 -0.03
N MET A 57 7.54 7.29 -1.29
CA MET A 57 6.78 8.46 -1.69
C MET A 57 5.28 8.31 -1.41
N ALA A 58 4.71 7.13 -1.68
CA ALA A 58 3.31 6.84 -1.37
C ALA A 58 3.04 6.92 0.14
N ASN A 59 3.91 6.32 0.96
CA ASN A 59 3.81 6.38 2.42
C ASN A 59 3.94 7.81 2.96
N ARG A 60 4.86 8.61 2.40
CA ARG A 60 5.02 10.02 2.78
C ARG A 60 3.74 10.82 2.48
N ARG A 61 3.12 10.60 1.32
CA ARG A 61 1.85 11.25 0.95
C ARG A 61 0.71 10.83 1.88
N MET A 62 0.60 9.54 2.17
CA MET A 62 -0.39 9.00 3.11
C MET A 62 -0.22 9.61 4.51
N LEU A 63 1.00 9.65 5.05
CA LEU A 63 1.26 10.25 6.36
C LEU A 63 0.95 11.75 6.37
N ALA A 64 1.25 12.48 5.29
CA ALA A 64 0.92 13.90 5.18
C ALA A 64 -0.60 14.19 5.20
N ALA A 65 -1.45 13.18 5.01
CA ALA A 65 -2.90 13.32 5.13
C ALA A 65 -3.40 13.15 6.58
N VAL A 66 -2.63 12.51 7.47
CA VAL A 66 -3.02 12.25 8.87
C VAL A 66 -3.35 13.54 9.64
N PRO A 67 -2.60 14.65 9.54
CA PRO A 67 -2.94 15.89 10.25
C PRO A 67 -4.30 16.50 9.85
N LYS A 68 -4.85 16.09 8.70
CA LYS A 68 -6.13 16.57 8.18
C LYS A 68 -7.28 15.59 8.49
N ALA A 69 -7.01 14.50 9.20
CA ALA A 69 -8.01 13.54 9.61
C ALA A 69 -8.82 14.07 10.80
N ASP A 70 -10.08 13.64 10.90
CA ASP A 70 -10.95 14.01 12.01
C ASP A 70 -10.73 13.11 13.22
N LEU A 71 -10.37 11.85 12.98
CA LEU A 71 -10.01 10.90 14.02
C LEU A 71 -9.12 9.78 13.50
N VAL A 72 -8.45 9.10 14.43
CA VAL A 72 -7.73 7.85 14.19
C VAL A 72 -8.30 6.73 15.06
N VAL A 73 -8.71 5.62 14.44
CA VAL A 73 -9.11 4.39 15.13
C VAL A 73 -7.91 3.47 15.21
N MET A 74 -7.62 2.93 16.40
CA MET A 74 -6.49 2.03 16.61
C MET A 74 -6.88 0.71 17.27
N ASN A 75 -6.20 -0.35 16.81
CA ASN A 75 -5.94 -1.55 17.59
C ASN A 75 -4.52 -1.39 18.15
N PRO A 76 -4.34 -1.34 19.49
CA PRO A 76 -3.03 -1.11 20.10
C PRO A 76 -1.90 -1.87 19.41
N THR A 77 -0.83 -1.17 19.10
CA THR A 77 0.41 -1.66 18.45
C THR A 77 0.28 -2.35 17.09
N HIS A 78 -0.93 -2.65 16.60
CA HIS A 78 -1.13 -3.49 15.42
C HIS A 78 -1.73 -2.76 14.23
N TYR A 79 -2.78 -1.96 14.42
CA TYR A 79 -3.48 -1.29 13.32
C TYR A 79 -3.84 0.14 13.68
N ALA A 80 -3.69 1.05 12.71
CA ALA A 80 -4.21 2.40 12.80
C ALA A 80 -4.88 2.78 11.47
N VAL A 81 -6.06 3.39 11.56
CA VAL A 81 -6.83 3.89 10.43
C VAL A 81 -7.27 5.31 10.73
N ALA A 82 -6.83 6.26 9.91
CA ALA A 82 -7.23 7.66 9.98
C ALA A 82 -8.41 7.91 9.04
N LEU A 83 -9.46 8.53 9.58
CA LEU A 83 -10.70 8.81 8.87
C LEU A 83 -10.90 10.32 8.75
N LYS A 84 -11.39 10.74 7.60
CA LYS A 84 -11.79 12.12 7.33
C LYS A 84 -13.25 12.15 6.89
N TYR A 85 -14.04 13.00 7.51
CA TYR A 85 -15.44 13.25 7.16
C TYR A 85 -15.59 14.70 6.70
N GLU A 86 -16.12 14.89 5.50
CA GLU A 86 -16.39 16.23 4.96
C GLU A 86 -17.88 16.52 5.11
N GLU A 87 -18.22 17.35 6.10
CA GLU A 87 -19.59 17.82 6.32
C GLU A 87 -20.13 18.50 5.04
N GLY A 88 -21.38 18.19 4.68
CA GLY A 88 -22.06 18.77 3.52
C GLY A 88 -21.82 18.07 2.17
N ARG A 89 -20.92 17.08 2.09
CA ARG A 89 -20.70 16.30 0.85
C ARG A 89 -21.60 15.08 0.70
N GLY A 90 -22.40 14.74 1.72
CA GLY A 90 -23.39 13.65 1.69
C GLY A 90 -22.81 12.23 1.60
N GLY A 91 -21.48 12.07 1.56
CA GLY A 91 -20.78 10.78 1.48
C GLY A 91 -20.33 10.25 2.83
N ALA A 92 -19.91 8.99 2.87
CA ALA A 92 -19.37 8.38 4.08
C ALA A 92 -17.93 8.88 4.38
N PRO A 93 -17.45 8.73 5.62
CA PRO A 93 -16.08 9.04 5.97
C PRO A 93 -15.08 8.30 5.06
N ARG A 94 -14.02 9.00 4.65
CA ARG A 94 -12.96 8.50 3.79
C ARG A 94 -11.75 8.07 4.61
N VAL A 95 -11.13 6.96 4.23
CA VAL A 95 -9.85 6.54 4.81
C VAL A 95 -8.73 7.35 4.18
N VAL A 96 -8.06 8.19 4.97
CA VAL A 96 -6.95 9.04 4.48
C VAL A 96 -5.58 8.45 4.79
N ALA A 97 -5.49 7.59 5.79
CA ALA A 97 -4.30 6.80 6.07
C ALA A 97 -4.69 5.48 6.73
N LYS A 98 -3.98 4.40 6.41
CA LYS A 98 -4.06 3.15 7.16
C LYS A 98 -2.71 2.45 7.21
N GLY A 99 -2.43 1.75 8.29
CA GLY A 99 -1.16 1.06 8.46
C GLY A 99 -1.22 -0.03 9.51
N ALA A 100 -0.31 -0.99 9.37
CA ALA A 100 -0.04 -2.02 10.37
C ALA A 100 1.32 -1.78 11.05
N ASP A 101 1.46 -2.31 12.27
CA ASP A 101 2.70 -2.38 13.05
C ASP A 101 3.47 -1.04 13.09
N LEU A 102 4.65 -0.98 12.47
CA LEU A 102 5.48 0.23 12.42
C LEU A 102 4.76 1.42 11.78
N MET A 103 3.95 1.19 10.75
CA MET A 103 3.17 2.26 10.13
C MET A 103 2.04 2.72 11.05
N ALA A 104 1.41 1.80 11.79
CA ALA A 104 0.39 2.15 12.78
C ALA A 104 0.97 3.05 13.88
N MET A 105 2.18 2.75 14.36
CA MET A 105 2.90 3.60 15.32
C MET A 105 3.19 4.99 14.77
N ARG A 106 3.65 5.08 13.51
CA ARG A 106 3.89 6.39 12.86
C ARG A 106 2.62 7.22 12.71
N ILE A 107 1.49 6.60 12.32
CA ILE A 107 0.20 7.28 12.22
C ILE A 107 -0.23 7.80 13.59
N ARG A 108 -0.08 6.98 14.65
CA ARG A 108 -0.40 7.37 16.02
C ARG A 108 0.40 8.59 16.47
N ASP A 109 1.71 8.54 16.29
CA ASP A 109 2.61 9.58 16.79
C ASP A 109 2.32 10.90 16.05
N LEU A 110 2.14 10.84 14.72
CA LEU A 110 1.76 12.01 13.93
C LEU A 110 0.37 12.56 14.28
N ALA A 111 -0.60 11.69 14.58
CA ALA A 111 -1.92 12.10 15.04
C ALA A 111 -1.85 12.84 16.37
N LYS A 112 -1.05 12.33 17.33
CA LYS A 112 -0.80 13.01 18.61
C LYS A 112 -0.16 14.38 18.42
N ASP A 113 0.89 14.46 17.60
CA ASP A 113 1.59 15.72 17.30
C ASP A 113 0.64 16.75 16.66
N SER A 114 -0.28 16.28 15.82
CA SER A 114 -1.25 17.11 15.11
C SER A 114 -2.54 17.36 15.90
N LYS A 115 -2.64 16.87 17.15
CA LYS A 115 -3.84 16.94 18.01
C LYS A 115 -5.09 16.32 17.39
N VAL A 116 -4.90 15.32 16.53
CA VAL A 116 -5.99 14.50 15.99
C VAL A 116 -6.42 13.49 17.07
N PRO A 117 -7.70 13.42 17.44
CA PRO A 117 -8.21 12.46 18.41
C PRO A 117 -7.91 11.02 18.01
N VAL A 118 -7.40 10.25 18.96
CA VAL A 118 -7.06 8.83 18.77
C VAL A 118 -7.93 7.99 19.67
N LEU A 119 -8.75 7.11 19.08
CA LEU A 119 -9.66 6.22 19.79
C LEU A 119 -9.18 4.78 19.69
N GLN A 120 -9.19 4.07 20.81
CA GLN A 120 -8.88 2.64 20.84
C GLN A 120 -10.16 1.85 20.64
N ALA A 121 -10.28 1.22 19.47
CA ALA A 121 -11.39 0.32 19.15
C ALA A 121 -10.83 -0.85 18.33
N PRO A 122 -10.28 -1.89 18.99
CA PRO A 122 -9.53 -2.95 18.33
C PRO A 122 -10.30 -3.66 17.20
N VAL A 123 -11.57 -4.00 17.45
CA VAL A 123 -12.44 -4.70 16.48
C VAL A 123 -12.68 -3.83 15.24
N LEU A 124 -13.08 -2.57 15.45
CA LEU A 124 -13.31 -1.62 14.35
C LEU A 124 -12.03 -1.33 13.55
N ALA A 125 -10.90 -1.14 14.23
CA ALA A 125 -9.63 -0.89 13.57
C ALA A 125 -9.20 -2.05 12.66
N ARG A 126 -9.42 -3.29 13.09
CA ARG A 126 -9.16 -4.48 12.26
C ARG A 126 -10.07 -4.53 11.05
N ALA A 127 -11.37 -4.35 11.25
CA ALA A 127 -12.36 -4.37 10.18
C ALA A 127 -12.09 -3.26 9.15
N LEU A 128 -11.80 -2.03 9.61
CA LEU A 128 -11.43 -0.92 8.74
C LEU A 128 -10.13 -1.20 7.97
N TYR A 129 -9.10 -1.74 8.64
CA TYR A 129 -7.84 -2.03 7.97
C TYR A 129 -8.01 -3.08 6.86
N ALA A 130 -8.80 -4.13 7.13
CA ALA A 130 -9.04 -5.23 6.22
C ALA A 130 -9.94 -4.87 5.04
N HIS A 131 -11.04 -4.15 5.29
CA HIS A 131 -12.12 -3.97 4.30
C HIS A 131 -12.20 -2.56 3.69
N ALA A 132 -11.63 -1.54 4.32
CA ALA A 132 -11.66 -0.18 3.79
C ALA A 132 -10.40 0.11 2.97
N GLU A 133 -10.54 0.77 1.83
CA GLU A 133 -9.42 1.12 0.95
C GLU A 133 -8.91 2.54 1.19
N LEU A 134 -7.61 2.74 0.95
CA LEU A 134 -7.00 4.07 1.07
C LEU A 134 -7.60 5.03 0.05
N ASP A 135 -7.83 6.27 0.46
CA ASP A 135 -8.46 7.34 -0.32
C ASP A 135 -9.86 6.97 -0.84
N ARG A 136 -10.55 6.01 -0.22
CA ARG A 136 -11.95 5.65 -0.54
C ARG A 136 -12.84 5.75 0.70
N GLU A 137 -14.14 5.83 0.43
CA GLU A 137 -15.15 5.79 1.49
C GLU A 137 -15.12 4.42 2.18
N ILE A 138 -15.46 4.42 3.46
CA ILE A 138 -15.59 3.17 4.23
C ILE A 138 -16.67 2.26 3.61
N PRO A 139 -16.67 0.95 3.88
CA PRO A 139 -17.76 0.06 3.49
C PRO A 139 -19.05 0.35 4.27
N ILE A 140 -20.21 0.17 3.62
CA ILE A 140 -21.56 0.40 4.20
C ILE A 140 -21.74 -0.33 5.54
N ALA A 141 -21.23 -1.55 5.63
CA ALA A 141 -21.34 -2.37 6.84
C ALA A 141 -20.64 -1.79 8.08
N LEU A 142 -19.72 -0.81 7.90
CA LEU A 142 -19.02 -0.14 8.99
C LEU A 142 -19.55 1.27 9.28
N TYR A 143 -20.59 1.72 8.57
CA TYR A 143 -21.11 3.10 8.70
C TYR A 143 -21.59 3.39 10.11
N THR A 144 -22.39 2.51 10.68
CA THR A 144 -22.97 2.68 12.02
C THR A 144 -21.87 2.78 13.09
N ALA A 145 -20.90 1.86 13.05
CA ALA A 145 -19.79 1.86 14.00
C ALA A 145 -18.94 3.14 13.88
N VAL A 146 -18.63 3.58 12.66
CA VAL A 146 -17.85 4.82 12.45
C VAL A 146 -18.65 6.07 12.84
N ALA A 147 -19.96 6.10 12.58
CA ALA A 147 -20.81 7.22 12.96
C ALA A 147 -20.86 7.42 14.49
N GLN A 148 -20.95 6.32 15.25
CA GLN A 148 -20.87 6.38 16.72
C GLN A 148 -19.53 6.92 17.21
N VAL A 149 -18.42 6.48 16.60
CA VAL A 149 -17.08 6.98 16.92
C VAL A 149 -16.95 8.48 16.60
N LEU A 150 -17.45 8.94 15.46
CA LEU A 150 -17.47 10.36 15.10
C LEU A 150 -18.31 11.18 16.08
N ALA A 151 -19.51 10.70 16.40
CA ALA A 151 -20.39 11.35 17.37
C ALA A 151 -19.70 11.51 18.75
N TYR A 152 -19.03 10.46 19.21
CA TYR A 152 -18.25 10.49 20.45
C TYR A 152 -17.13 11.54 20.41
N VAL A 153 -16.34 11.56 19.32
CA VAL A 153 -15.27 12.54 19.14
C VAL A 153 -15.80 13.97 19.12
N TYR A 154 -16.94 14.21 18.47
CA TYR A 154 -17.58 15.53 18.43
C TYR A 154 -18.11 15.95 19.79
N GLN A 155 -18.75 15.05 20.55
CA GLN A 155 -19.17 15.31 21.93
C GLN A 155 -17.97 15.61 22.82
N LEU A 156 -16.88 14.84 22.70
CA LEU A 156 -15.66 15.07 23.46
C LEU A 156 -15.05 16.44 23.15
N ARG A 157 -14.96 16.82 21.87
CA ARG A 157 -14.50 18.16 21.47
C ARG A 157 -15.40 19.26 22.02
N ALA A 158 -16.72 19.08 21.96
CA ALA A 158 -17.68 20.05 22.51
C ALA A 158 -17.56 20.20 24.03
N ALA A 159 -17.34 19.08 24.74
CA ALA A 159 -17.15 19.06 26.18
C ALA A 159 -15.85 19.76 26.60
N LEU A 160 -14.75 19.46 25.92
CA LEU A 160 -13.46 20.13 26.15
C LEU A 160 -13.52 21.63 25.85
N ALA A 161 -14.42 22.06 24.96
CA ALA A 161 -14.69 23.47 24.69
C ALA A 161 -15.69 24.12 25.68
N GLY A 162 -16.15 23.39 26.70
CA GLY A 162 -17.11 23.88 27.71
C GLY A 162 -18.54 24.04 27.19
N LYS A 163 -18.87 23.49 26.01
CA LYS A 163 -20.18 23.64 25.36
C LYS A 163 -21.15 22.50 25.67
N ALA A 164 -20.65 21.40 26.25
CA ALA A 164 -21.42 20.19 26.54
C ALA A 164 -20.84 19.48 27.78
N PRO A 165 -21.60 18.60 28.45
CA PRO A 165 -21.03 17.69 29.45
C PRO A 165 -20.05 16.70 28.80
N LEU A 166 -19.09 16.20 29.58
CA LEU A 166 -18.19 15.13 29.14
C LEU A 166 -19.01 13.92 28.68
N PRO A 167 -18.71 13.35 27.49
CA PRO A 167 -19.36 12.12 27.08
C PRO A 167 -18.98 10.99 28.06
N GLY A 168 -19.89 10.02 28.24
CA GLY A 168 -19.65 8.84 29.05
C GLY A 168 -18.61 7.89 28.42
N GLU A 169 -18.68 6.61 28.77
CA GLU A 169 -17.87 5.60 28.10
C GLU A 169 -18.33 5.41 26.65
N LEU A 170 -17.40 5.04 25.77
CA LEU A 170 -17.73 4.72 24.39
C LEU A 170 -18.65 3.48 24.38
N PRO A 171 -19.85 3.54 23.76
CA PRO A 171 -20.73 2.39 23.68
C PRO A 171 -20.08 1.27 22.86
N GLU A 172 -20.53 0.04 23.06
CA GLU A 172 -20.11 -1.09 22.23
C GLU A 172 -20.42 -0.80 20.77
N LEU A 173 -19.37 -0.82 19.94
CA LEU A 173 -19.50 -0.48 18.53
C LEU A 173 -20.10 -1.66 17.78
N PRO A 174 -21.19 -1.47 17.00
CA PRO A 174 -21.81 -2.52 16.22
C PRO A 174 -20.97 -2.79 14.97
N VAL A 175 -19.88 -3.53 15.14
CA VAL A 175 -19.06 -4.04 14.04
C VAL A 175 -19.56 -5.43 13.69
N PRO A 176 -20.04 -5.68 12.47
CA PRO A 176 -20.45 -7.02 12.06
C PRO A 176 -19.33 -8.03 12.31
N ALA A 177 -19.69 -9.10 13.02
CA ALA A 177 -18.78 -10.17 13.45
C ALA A 177 -17.99 -10.79 12.29
N GLU A 178 -18.56 -10.82 11.09
CA GLU A 178 -17.96 -11.34 9.86
C GLU A 178 -16.81 -10.49 9.31
N LEU A 179 -16.76 -9.20 9.66
CA LEU A 179 -15.77 -8.25 9.16
C LEU A 179 -14.55 -8.11 10.07
N ASP A 180 -14.53 -8.81 11.20
CA ASP A 180 -13.31 -8.92 12.01
C ASP A 180 -12.49 -10.13 11.54
N PRO A 181 -11.29 -9.92 10.95
CA PRO A 181 -10.43 -11.03 10.52
C PRO A 181 -10.01 -11.99 11.63
N HIS A 182 -10.14 -11.60 12.90
CA HIS A 182 -9.88 -12.48 14.05
C HIS A 182 -11.10 -13.22 14.54
N ASN A 183 -12.30 -12.79 14.16
CA ASN A 183 -13.51 -13.54 14.40
C ASN A 183 -13.77 -14.44 13.20
N LYS A 184 -13.06 -15.56 13.13
CA LYS A 184 -13.43 -16.62 12.20
C LYS A 184 -14.84 -17.06 12.60
N PRO A 185 -15.83 -17.07 11.68
CA PRO A 185 -17.05 -17.80 11.97
C PRO A 185 -16.60 -19.23 12.30
N SER A 186 -16.83 -19.64 13.54
CA SER A 186 -16.80 -21.07 13.85
C SER A 186 -17.73 -21.70 12.84
N SER A 187 -17.23 -22.66 12.08
CA SER A 187 -17.98 -23.47 11.12
C SER A 187 -19.01 -24.37 11.83
N ALA A 188 -19.82 -23.80 12.72
CA ALA A 188 -20.69 -24.49 13.65
C ALA A 188 -22.14 -23.96 13.67
N GLU A 189 -22.48 -22.95 12.86
CA GLU A 189 -23.83 -22.37 12.85
C GLU A 189 -24.55 -22.49 11.49
N SER A 190 -24.06 -23.37 10.61
CA SER A 190 -24.79 -23.82 9.41
C SER A 190 -25.38 -25.22 9.55
N ALA A 191 -25.50 -25.73 10.78
CA ALA A 191 -26.03 -27.05 11.09
C ALA A 191 -27.16 -26.99 12.13
N GLU A 192 -28.09 -26.05 11.98
CA GLU A 192 -29.41 -26.15 12.64
C GLU A 192 -30.42 -25.29 11.87
N VAL A 193 -31.00 -25.88 10.82
CA VAL A 193 -32.31 -25.48 10.33
C VAL A 193 -33.29 -26.56 10.79
N PRO A 194 -34.08 -26.33 11.84
CA PRO A 194 -35.24 -27.17 12.13
C PRO A 194 -36.49 -26.55 11.49
N ALA A 195 -37.05 -27.21 10.48
CA ALA A 195 -38.50 -27.39 10.23
C ALA A 195 -38.69 -28.18 8.92
#